data_AF-A0A7I8CF85-F1
#
_entry.id   AF-A0A7I8CF85-F1
#
_cell.length_a   1.000
_cell.length_b   1.000
_cell.length_c   1.000
_cell.angle_alpha   90.00
_cell.angle_beta   90.00
_cell.angle_gamma   90.00
#
_symmetry.space_group_name_H-M   'P 1'
#
loop_
_entity.id
_entity.type
_entity.pdbx_description
1 polymer ?
#
loop_
_entity_poly.entity_id
_entity_poly.type
_entity_poly.pdbx_seq_one_letter_code
_entity_poly.pdbx_strand_id
1 'polypeptide(L)'
;MSSAEREILVDFYERSLRDVDPRVRVFIEDELITDAGHRDSYALEDALVLPGISRTDIERLVAGRLLRVDERFGVRRLELTHDVLTRVVKDSRDARQARDAAAAAAARVREALEIQRRNRRNAMLVGAALVVAVALLASAGYAAYEATVQRSRARMAQDDAVAAKQQLVKETEKSIQAKLAIEEAQQQMQRAAVELQKMGDSAAEADRRAKEAQAVAVKDAELAAIQQKRADEATAHAGQLTRDAIISGVIANASAEDAEHPDRALLLGAEASHAAPVRLDAQLAQLARLIADDGVHKMLRIGDKVTATATSPDGKRMAMGTNGGDVIDLDLMTWTERRRWRGHETAVLALAYDQDASRLVSADAKKTVVTWQTRDAKEIGRVSVRDASDISRIVVSHHGQFVAVAGHSSVHVLTMPGQPGVPVLKRLGTGDGRCLGFGGDDATLLYGSGGALSLHRSPARAPRPALHRRPGPHAPCSRAHSTAASMRCSTPTPTASASSSFAMNRRTRSSEHWTQAKANCRESSSPEGLFCAPKCPKH
;
A
#
# COMPACT_ATOMS: atom_id res chain seq x y z
N MET A 1 45.07 -62.72 -40.13
CA MET A 1 45.67 -61.81 -39.16
C MET A 1 45.19 -62.21 -37.79
N SER A 2 46.11 -62.46 -36.87
CA SER A 2 45.78 -62.64 -35.45
C SER A 2 45.24 -61.33 -34.86
N SER A 3 44.51 -61.39 -33.74
CA SER A 3 44.00 -60.18 -33.07
C SER A 3 45.12 -59.21 -32.67
N ALA A 4 46.27 -59.76 -32.26
CA ALA A 4 47.45 -58.99 -31.88
C ALA A 4 48.09 -58.25 -33.07
N GLU A 5 48.17 -58.89 -34.25
CA GLU A 5 48.66 -58.22 -35.47
C GLU A 5 47.78 -57.04 -35.88
N ARG A 6 46.45 -57.18 -35.73
CA ARG A 6 45.51 -56.09 -36.06
C ARG A 6 45.68 -54.91 -35.12
N GLU A 7 45.84 -55.15 -33.82
CA GLU A 7 46.05 -54.11 -32.81
C GLU A 7 47.35 -53.33 -33.05
N ILE A 8 48.44 -54.03 -33.41
CA ILE A 8 49.72 -53.40 -33.76
C ILE A 8 49.58 -52.47 -34.96
N LEU A 9 48.81 -52.87 -35.98
CA LEU A 9 48.61 -52.06 -37.19
C LEU A 9 47.68 -50.87 -36.95
N VAL A 10 46.67 -51.03 -36.09
CA VAL A 10 45.81 -49.92 -35.63
C VAL A 10 46.65 -48.89 -34.86
N ASP A 11 47.48 -49.35 -33.92
CA ASP A 11 48.36 -48.46 -33.14
C ASP A 11 49.41 -47.78 -34.02
N PHE A 12 49.98 -48.50 -35.00
CA PHE A 12 50.86 -47.90 -36.01
C PHE A 12 50.15 -46.80 -36.82
N TYR A 13 48.92 -47.05 -37.27
CA TYR A 13 48.12 -46.08 -38.02
C TYR A 13 47.79 -44.82 -37.20
N GLU A 14 47.29 -45.01 -35.97
CA GLU A 14 46.94 -43.89 -35.07
C GLU A 14 48.18 -43.08 -34.65
N ARG A 15 49.32 -43.73 -34.40
CA ARG A 15 50.58 -43.04 -34.09
C ARG A 15 51.10 -42.23 -35.28
N SER A 16 50.97 -42.76 -36.49
CA SER A 16 51.43 -42.09 -37.71
C SER A 16 50.62 -40.82 -38.00
N LEU A 17 49.36 -40.76 -37.56
CA LEU A 17 48.44 -39.64 -37.79
C LEU A 17 48.28 -38.69 -36.60
N ARG A 18 48.98 -38.92 -35.48
CA ARG A 18 48.81 -38.13 -34.24
C ARG A 18 49.14 -36.65 -34.39
N ASP A 19 50.22 -36.35 -35.10
CA ASP A 19 50.78 -35.00 -35.24
C ASP A 19 50.58 -34.41 -36.65
N VAL A 20 49.58 -34.93 -37.38
CA VAL A 20 49.24 -34.55 -38.75
C VAL A 20 47.86 -33.89 -38.75
N ASP A 21 47.62 -32.94 -39.67
CA ASP A 21 46.32 -32.29 -39.81
C ASP A 21 45.19 -33.34 -39.96
N PRO A 22 44.08 -33.24 -39.19
CA PRO A 22 42.97 -34.18 -39.26
C PRO A 22 42.38 -34.36 -40.67
N ARG A 23 42.53 -33.38 -41.56
CA ARG A 23 42.06 -33.47 -42.96
C ARG A 23 42.88 -34.46 -43.79
N VAL A 24 44.15 -34.69 -43.45
CA VAL A 24 44.98 -35.71 -44.11
C VAL A 24 44.46 -37.11 -43.78
N ARG A 25 43.95 -37.33 -42.56
CA ARG A 25 43.29 -38.60 -42.19
C ARG A 25 42.06 -38.86 -43.06
N VAL A 26 41.20 -37.85 -43.23
CA VAL A 26 40.02 -37.92 -44.10
C VAL A 26 40.43 -38.25 -45.53
N PHE A 27 41.46 -37.56 -46.06
CA PHE A 27 41.99 -37.82 -47.39
C PHE A 27 42.52 -39.26 -47.57
N ILE A 28 43.27 -39.79 -46.62
CA ILE A 28 43.76 -41.19 -46.70
C ILE A 28 42.59 -42.19 -46.68
N GLU A 29 41.60 -41.94 -45.84
CA GLU A 29 40.43 -42.79 -45.69
C GLU A 29 39.50 -42.76 -46.91
N ASP A 30 39.32 -41.60 -47.52
CA ASP A 30 38.32 -41.39 -48.59
C ASP A 30 38.91 -41.50 -50.00
N GLU A 31 40.20 -41.17 -50.21
CA GLU A 31 40.82 -41.07 -51.56
C GLU A 31 41.92 -42.11 -51.84
N LEU A 32 42.56 -42.70 -50.82
CA LEU A 32 43.63 -43.71 -51.01
C LEU A 32 43.16 -45.16 -50.87
N ILE A 33 41.88 -45.35 -50.56
CA ILE A 33 41.21 -46.64 -50.63
C ILE A 33 39.87 -46.49 -51.33
N THR A 34 39.49 -47.51 -52.11
CA THR A 34 38.17 -47.59 -52.71
C THR A 34 37.08 -47.81 -51.66
N ASP A 35 35.80 -47.59 -52.01
CA ASP A 35 34.65 -47.93 -51.16
C ASP A 35 34.68 -49.40 -50.68
N ALA A 36 35.13 -50.31 -51.55
CA ALA A 36 35.26 -51.72 -51.23
C ALA A 36 36.42 -52.02 -50.24
N GLY A 37 37.38 -51.10 -50.07
CA GLY A 37 38.54 -51.27 -49.18
C GLY A 37 39.81 -51.79 -49.85
N HIS A 38 39.93 -51.64 -51.17
CA HIS A 38 41.15 -51.95 -51.91
C HIS A 38 42.01 -50.69 -52.04
N ARG A 39 43.34 -50.86 -52.08
CA ARG A 39 44.30 -49.76 -52.28
C ARG A 39 44.00 -49.01 -53.57
N ASP A 40 43.94 -47.69 -53.48
CA ASP A 40 43.88 -46.79 -54.62
C ASP A 40 45.11 -45.87 -54.64
N SER A 41 45.25 -45.08 -55.71
CA SER A 41 46.36 -44.17 -55.91
C SER A 41 45.88 -42.79 -56.36
N TYR A 42 46.37 -41.76 -55.69
CA TYR A 42 45.99 -40.37 -55.97
C TYR A 42 47.18 -39.58 -56.49
N ALA A 43 47.00 -38.65 -57.43
CA ALA A 43 48.13 -37.86 -57.94
C ALA A 43 48.67 -36.91 -56.85
N LEU A 44 49.98 -36.93 -56.63
CA LEU A 44 50.61 -36.17 -55.54
C LEU A 44 50.40 -34.66 -55.70
N GLU A 45 50.48 -34.14 -56.92
CA GLU A 45 50.27 -32.71 -57.18
C GLU A 45 48.82 -32.30 -56.91
N ASP A 46 47.85 -33.15 -57.27
CA ASP A 46 46.42 -32.89 -57.01
C ASP A 46 46.11 -32.95 -55.50
N ALA A 47 46.75 -33.85 -54.76
CA ALA A 47 46.59 -33.94 -53.31
C ALA A 47 47.07 -32.65 -52.60
N LEU A 48 48.14 -32.02 -53.09
CA LEU A 48 48.68 -30.79 -52.51
C LEU A 48 47.83 -29.54 -52.77
N VAL A 49 46.89 -29.61 -53.73
CA VAL A 49 45.92 -28.54 -53.98
C VAL A 49 44.77 -28.59 -52.96
N LEU A 50 44.53 -29.74 -52.32
CA LEU A 50 43.44 -29.89 -51.36
C LEU A 50 43.67 -29.11 -50.06
N PRO A 51 42.63 -28.46 -49.51
CA PRO A 51 42.78 -27.56 -48.37
C PRO A 51 43.11 -28.32 -47.08
N GLY A 52 44.32 -28.12 -46.55
CA GLY A 52 44.79 -28.74 -45.29
C GLY A 52 45.69 -29.96 -45.49
N ILE A 53 46.06 -30.28 -46.74
CA ILE A 53 47.09 -31.26 -47.03
C ILE A 53 48.41 -30.52 -47.28
N SER A 54 49.35 -30.62 -46.34
CA SER A 54 50.67 -29.99 -46.48
C SER A 54 51.69 -30.96 -47.07
N ARG A 55 52.64 -30.43 -47.84
CA ARG A 55 53.77 -31.23 -48.37
C ARG A 55 54.59 -31.86 -47.24
N THR A 56 54.79 -31.13 -46.15
CA THR A 56 55.49 -31.60 -44.95
C THR A 56 54.80 -32.78 -44.26
N ASP A 57 53.48 -32.81 -44.26
CA ASP A 57 52.71 -33.93 -43.69
C ASP A 57 52.82 -35.18 -44.56
N ILE A 58 52.71 -35.04 -45.89
CA ILE A 58 52.89 -36.17 -46.81
C ILE A 58 54.31 -36.73 -46.70
N GLU A 59 55.34 -35.88 -46.71
CA GLU A 59 56.73 -36.30 -46.58
C GLU A 59 56.99 -37.06 -45.26
N ARG A 60 56.37 -36.60 -44.16
CA ARG A 60 56.43 -37.30 -42.87
C ARG A 60 55.76 -38.67 -42.92
N LEU A 61 54.59 -38.78 -43.55
CA LEU A 61 53.88 -40.06 -43.69
C LEU A 61 54.59 -41.04 -44.62
N VAL A 62 55.30 -40.54 -45.62
CA VAL A 62 56.18 -41.33 -46.48
C VAL A 62 57.42 -41.80 -45.69
N ALA A 63 58.06 -40.91 -44.92
CA ALA A 63 59.18 -41.27 -44.06
C ALA A 63 58.78 -42.29 -42.97
N GLY A 64 57.57 -42.18 -42.44
CA GLY A 64 56.95 -43.11 -41.49
C GLY A 64 56.46 -44.42 -42.11
N ARG A 65 56.64 -44.62 -43.42
CA ARG A 65 56.21 -45.81 -44.20
C ARG A 65 54.70 -46.06 -44.21
N LEU A 66 53.87 -45.08 -43.86
CA LEU A 66 52.42 -45.22 -44.02
C LEU A 66 52.03 -45.08 -45.50
N LEU A 67 52.67 -44.13 -46.18
CA LEU A 67 52.45 -43.84 -47.60
C LEU A 67 53.72 -44.12 -48.41
N ARG A 68 53.55 -44.34 -49.71
CA ARG A 68 54.64 -44.36 -50.68
C ARG A 68 54.27 -43.54 -51.91
N VAL A 69 55.30 -42.99 -52.55
CA VAL A 69 55.16 -42.31 -53.83
C VAL A 69 55.66 -43.25 -54.92
N ASP A 70 54.77 -43.60 -55.84
CA ASP A 70 55.06 -44.44 -57.00
C ASP A 70 54.98 -43.60 -58.27
N GLU A 71 55.93 -43.76 -59.19
CA GLU A 71 55.97 -43.01 -60.45
C GLU A 71 55.44 -43.89 -61.58
N ARG A 72 54.21 -43.61 -62.03
CA ARG A 72 53.56 -44.35 -63.11
C ARG A 72 53.29 -43.41 -64.28
N PHE A 73 53.83 -43.75 -65.45
CA PHE A 73 53.65 -42.98 -66.69
C PHE A 73 53.99 -41.48 -66.55
N GLY A 74 55.04 -41.15 -65.79
CA GLY A 74 55.51 -39.77 -65.59
C GLY A 74 54.70 -38.95 -64.58
N VAL A 75 53.77 -39.57 -63.83
CA VAL A 75 53.02 -38.93 -62.74
C VAL A 75 53.38 -39.57 -61.41
N ARG A 76 53.73 -38.74 -60.42
CA ARG A 76 53.93 -39.16 -59.03
C ARG A 76 52.58 -39.40 -58.37
N ARG A 77 52.31 -40.64 -57.98
CA ARG A 77 51.07 -41.05 -57.31
C ARG A 77 51.35 -41.50 -55.89
N LEU A 78 50.49 -41.06 -54.97
CA LEU A 78 50.49 -41.42 -53.58
C LEU A 78 49.59 -42.64 -53.39
N GLU A 79 50.09 -43.67 -52.71
CA GLU A 79 49.31 -44.85 -52.32
C GLU A 79 49.77 -45.36 -50.96
N LEU A 80 48.96 -46.23 -50.33
CA LEU A 80 49.35 -46.91 -49.09
C LEU A 80 50.55 -47.84 -49.34
N THR A 81 51.49 -47.90 -48.40
CA THR A 81 52.70 -48.73 -48.57
C THR A 81 52.41 -50.22 -48.72
N HIS A 82 51.38 -50.73 -48.03
CA HIS A 82 51.02 -52.15 -48.02
C HIS A 82 49.51 -52.38 -47.91
N ASP A 83 49.02 -53.41 -48.60
CA ASP A 83 47.59 -53.79 -48.61
C ASP A 83 47.05 -54.21 -47.24
N VAL A 84 47.92 -54.55 -46.29
CA VAL A 84 47.52 -54.93 -44.93
C VAL A 84 46.95 -53.72 -44.16
N LEU A 85 47.34 -52.49 -44.55
CA LEU A 85 46.82 -51.25 -43.97
C LEU A 85 45.42 -50.90 -44.48
N THR A 86 45.00 -51.38 -45.65
CA THR A 86 43.70 -51.04 -46.26
C THR A 86 42.52 -51.39 -45.36
N ARG A 87 42.59 -52.52 -44.64
CA ARG A 87 41.55 -52.93 -43.68
C ARG A 87 41.49 -52.00 -42.48
N VAL A 88 42.63 -51.57 -41.94
CA VAL A 88 42.71 -50.64 -40.80
C VAL A 88 42.19 -49.26 -41.18
N VAL A 89 42.56 -48.77 -42.37
CA VAL A 89 42.07 -47.49 -42.90
C VAL A 89 40.56 -47.56 -43.14
N LYS A 90 40.05 -48.66 -43.70
CA LYS A 90 38.61 -48.87 -43.89
C LYS A 90 37.86 -48.93 -42.55
N ASP A 91 38.35 -49.69 -41.57
CA ASP A 91 37.75 -49.77 -40.24
C ASP A 91 37.69 -48.38 -39.58
N SER A 92 38.75 -47.56 -39.75
CA SER A 92 38.81 -46.19 -39.27
C SER A 92 37.76 -45.29 -39.95
N ARG A 93 37.65 -45.37 -41.29
CA ARG A 93 36.64 -44.65 -42.07
C ARG A 93 35.23 -45.02 -41.65
N ASP A 94 34.93 -46.31 -41.58
CA ASP A 94 33.61 -46.83 -41.25
C ASP A 94 33.23 -46.43 -39.81
N ALA A 95 34.19 -46.45 -38.88
CA ALA A 95 33.99 -45.98 -37.50
C ALA A 95 33.75 -44.47 -37.42
N ARG A 96 34.45 -43.65 -38.21
CA ARG A 96 34.22 -42.20 -38.31
C ARG A 96 32.83 -41.92 -38.88
N GLN A 97 32.50 -42.51 -40.03
CA GLN A 97 31.19 -42.35 -40.68
C GLN A 97 30.04 -42.78 -39.77
N ALA A 98 30.21 -43.87 -39.00
CA ALA A 98 29.23 -44.29 -38.01
C ALA A 98 29.05 -43.27 -36.87
N ARG A 99 30.13 -42.65 -36.37
CA ARG A 99 30.07 -41.57 -35.37
C ARG A 99 29.37 -40.33 -35.91
N ASP A 100 29.69 -39.92 -37.14
CA ASP A 100 29.09 -38.75 -37.79
C ASP A 100 27.60 -38.97 -38.07
N ALA A 101 27.22 -40.16 -38.53
CA ALA A 101 25.82 -40.55 -38.71
C ALA A 101 25.04 -40.56 -37.39
N ALA A 102 25.65 -41.08 -36.31
CA ALA A 102 25.05 -41.07 -34.98
C ALA A 102 24.90 -39.63 -34.44
N ALA A 103 25.90 -38.76 -34.65
CA ALA A 103 25.84 -37.36 -34.26
C ALA A 103 24.76 -36.58 -35.03
N ALA A 104 24.64 -36.80 -36.35
CA ALA A 104 23.61 -36.21 -37.18
C ALA A 104 22.20 -36.67 -36.77
N ALA A 105 22.02 -37.96 -36.45
CA ALA A 105 20.76 -38.49 -35.95
C ALA A 105 20.39 -37.87 -34.58
N ALA A 106 21.37 -37.75 -33.67
CA ALA A 106 21.17 -37.11 -32.37
C ALA A 106 20.79 -35.62 -32.50
N ALA A 107 21.40 -34.90 -33.46
CA ALA A 107 21.06 -33.50 -33.73
C ALA A 107 19.61 -33.36 -34.21
N ARG A 108 19.16 -34.19 -35.17
CA ARG A 108 17.76 -34.19 -35.64
C ARG A 108 16.75 -34.44 -34.53
N VAL A 109 17.06 -35.37 -33.62
CA VAL A 109 16.20 -35.66 -32.46
C VAL A 109 16.15 -34.46 -31.51
N ARG A 110 17.28 -33.78 -31.27
CA ARG A 110 17.31 -32.56 -30.43
C ARG A 110 16.46 -31.45 -31.03
N GLU A 111 16.59 -31.18 -32.32
CA GLU A 111 15.78 -30.17 -33.02
C GLU A 111 14.28 -30.50 -32.95
N ALA A 112 13.91 -31.76 -33.18
CA ALA A 112 12.51 -32.20 -33.09
C ALA A 112 11.94 -32.02 -31.67
N LEU A 113 12.72 -32.35 -30.63
CA LEU A 113 12.34 -32.16 -29.23
C LEU A 113 12.21 -30.68 -28.86
N GLU A 114 13.07 -29.81 -29.40
CA GLU A 114 12.97 -28.36 -29.17
C GLU A 114 11.72 -27.76 -29.81
N ILE A 115 11.41 -28.15 -31.04
CA ILE A 115 10.16 -27.76 -31.72
C ILE A 115 8.96 -28.25 -30.90
N GLN A 116 8.99 -29.49 -30.42
CA GLN A 116 7.91 -30.05 -29.60
C GLN A 116 7.74 -29.30 -28.27
N ARG A 117 8.85 -28.92 -27.61
CA ARG A 117 8.83 -28.11 -26.37
C ARG A 117 8.26 -26.73 -26.62
N ARG A 118 8.64 -26.07 -27.72
CA ARG A 118 8.10 -24.75 -28.10
C ARG A 118 6.60 -24.83 -28.37
N ASN A 119 6.16 -25.85 -29.10
CA ASN A 119 4.73 -26.06 -29.39
C ASN A 119 3.91 -26.32 -28.13
N ARG A 120 4.42 -27.12 -27.18
CA ARG A 120 3.74 -27.33 -25.88
C ARG A 120 3.63 -26.05 -25.06
N ARG A 121 4.69 -25.23 -25.01
CA ARG A 121 4.66 -23.92 -24.33
C ARG A 121 3.63 -22.98 -24.96
N ASN A 122 3.62 -22.88 -26.28
CA ASN A 122 2.65 -22.05 -27.00
C ASN A 122 1.22 -22.53 -26.78
N ALA A 123 0.97 -23.85 -26.79
CA ALA A 123 -0.34 -24.42 -26.51
C ALA A 123 -0.83 -24.10 -25.08
N MET A 124 0.07 -24.18 -24.07
CA MET A 124 -0.27 -23.79 -22.70
C MET A 124 -0.60 -22.30 -22.58
N LEU A 125 0.16 -21.42 -23.26
CA LEU A 125 -0.09 -19.98 -23.26
C LEU A 125 -1.42 -19.63 -23.92
N VAL A 126 -1.75 -20.25 -25.06
CA VAL A 126 -3.04 -20.06 -25.74
C VAL A 126 -4.19 -20.56 -24.85
N GLY A 127 -4.02 -21.72 -24.20
CA GLY A 127 -5.01 -22.24 -23.25
C GLY A 127 -5.25 -21.30 -22.06
N ALA A 128 -4.18 -20.75 -21.47
CA ALA A 128 -4.28 -19.78 -20.38
C ALA A 128 -4.98 -18.48 -20.84
N ALA A 129 -4.65 -17.98 -22.03
CA ALA A 129 -5.29 -16.79 -22.60
C ALA A 129 -6.80 -16.99 -22.84
N LEU A 130 -7.20 -18.19 -23.29
CA LEU A 130 -8.62 -18.55 -23.44
C LEU A 130 -9.38 -18.54 -22.12
N VAL A 131 -8.79 -19.08 -21.05
CA VAL A 131 -9.41 -19.06 -19.71
C VAL A 131 -9.58 -17.63 -19.22
N VAL A 132 -8.57 -16.78 -19.39
CA VAL A 132 -8.65 -15.35 -19.04
C VAL A 132 -9.73 -14.64 -19.86
N ALA A 133 -9.82 -14.91 -21.17
CA ALA A 133 -10.85 -14.32 -22.02
C ALA A 133 -12.28 -14.72 -21.57
N VAL A 134 -12.50 -15.99 -21.23
CA VAL A 134 -13.79 -16.47 -20.69
C VAL A 134 -14.11 -15.80 -19.35
N ALA A 135 -13.11 -15.66 -18.46
CA ALA A 135 -13.30 -14.98 -17.18
C ALA A 135 -13.67 -13.50 -17.37
N LEU A 136 -13.03 -12.80 -18.31
CA LEU A 136 -13.33 -11.41 -18.64
C LEU A 136 -14.73 -11.24 -19.23
N LEU A 137 -15.17 -12.16 -20.09
CA LEU A 137 -16.53 -12.16 -20.63
C LEU A 137 -17.56 -12.43 -19.52
N ALA A 138 -17.27 -13.35 -18.60
CA ALA A 138 -18.13 -13.62 -17.45
C ALA A 138 -18.22 -12.41 -16.51
N SER A 139 -17.09 -11.73 -16.22
CA SER A 139 -17.09 -10.52 -15.38
C SER A 139 -17.83 -9.36 -16.05
N ALA A 140 -17.66 -9.17 -17.36
CA ALA A 140 -18.39 -8.16 -18.12
C ALA A 140 -19.91 -8.45 -18.13
N GLY A 141 -20.29 -9.72 -18.31
CA GLY A 141 -21.68 -10.16 -18.20
C GLY A 141 -22.27 -9.93 -16.82
N TYR A 142 -21.52 -10.21 -15.76
CA TYR A 142 -21.93 -9.96 -14.38
C TYR A 142 -22.11 -8.47 -14.09
N ALA A 143 -21.17 -7.62 -14.51
CA ALA A 143 -21.28 -6.18 -14.36
C ALA A 143 -22.49 -5.60 -15.12
N ALA A 144 -22.76 -6.09 -16.34
CA ALA A 144 -23.94 -5.71 -17.09
C ALA A 144 -25.24 -6.14 -16.38
N TYR A 145 -25.26 -7.35 -15.81
CA TYR A 145 -26.38 -7.84 -15.00
C TYR A 145 -26.63 -6.94 -13.78
N GLU A 146 -25.61 -6.62 -12.99
CA GLU A 146 -25.78 -5.71 -11.85
C GLU A 146 -26.26 -4.33 -12.27
N ALA A 147 -25.73 -3.76 -13.36
CA ALA A 147 -26.18 -2.47 -13.87
C ALA A 147 -27.67 -2.49 -14.25
N THR A 148 -28.17 -3.59 -14.83
CA THR A 148 -29.60 -3.73 -15.11
C THR A 148 -30.45 -3.83 -13.84
N VAL A 149 -29.98 -4.55 -12.82
CA VAL A 149 -30.66 -4.67 -11.53
C VAL A 149 -30.65 -3.34 -10.76
N GLN A 150 -29.58 -2.57 -10.83
CA GLN A 150 -29.54 -1.25 -10.21
C GLN A 150 -30.52 -0.28 -10.90
N ARG A 151 -30.60 -0.32 -12.23
CA ARG A 151 -31.58 0.48 -12.99
C ARG A 151 -33.02 0.11 -12.65
N SER A 152 -33.33 -1.17 -12.46
CA SER A 152 -34.68 -1.59 -12.08
C SER A 152 -35.05 -1.13 -10.66
N ARG A 153 -34.11 -1.25 -9.71
CA ARG A 153 -34.28 -0.74 -8.34
C ARG A 153 -34.45 0.78 -8.31
N ALA A 154 -33.69 1.52 -9.11
CA ALA A 154 -33.81 2.98 -9.20
C ALA A 154 -35.19 3.42 -9.72
N ARG A 155 -35.74 2.71 -10.72
CA ARG A 155 -37.10 2.96 -11.23
C ARG A 155 -38.16 2.69 -10.17
N MET A 156 -38.08 1.55 -9.48
CA MET A 156 -39.00 1.23 -8.37
C MET A 156 -38.95 2.29 -7.27
N ALA A 157 -37.76 2.73 -6.86
CA ALA A 157 -37.61 3.78 -5.85
C ALA A 157 -38.21 5.12 -6.32
N GLN A 158 -38.12 5.44 -7.61
CA GLN A 158 -38.73 6.63 -8.19
C GLN A 158 -40.26 6.53 -8.20
N ASP A 159 -40.81 5.37 -8.55
CA ASP A 159 -42.26 5.12 -8.53
C ASP A 159 -42.82 5.18 -7.11
N ASP A 160 -42.12 4.59 -6.13
CA ASP A 160 -42.47 4.67 -4.70
C ASP A 160 -42.43 6.11 -4.18
N ALA A 161 -41.42 6.89 -4.59
CA ALA A 161 -41.32 8.30 -4.22
C ALA A 161 -42.44 9.15 -4.84
N VAL A 162 -42.86 8.86 -6.08
CA VAL A 162 -44.01 9.52 -6.71
C VAL A 162 -45.30 9.15 -5.99
N ALA A 163 -45.50 7.88 -5.63
CA ALA A 163 -46.66 7.42 -4.87
C ALA A 163 -46.74 8.09 -3.48
N ALA A 164 -45.62 8.17 -2.77
CA ALA A 164 -45.53 8.85 -1.48
C ALA A 164 -45.84 10.35 -1.59
N LYS A 165 -45.32 11.04 -2.62
CA LYS A 165 -45.67 12.45 -2.88
C LYS A 165 -47.17 12.63 -3.14
N GLN A 166 -47.79 11.75 -3.90
CA GLN A 166 -49.24 11.81 -4.16
C GLN A 166 -50.06 11.60 -2.88
N GLN A 167 -49.63 10.73 -1.97
CA GLN A 167 -50.29 10.57 -0.67
C GLN A 167 -50.18 11.85 0.16
N LEU A 168 -49.00 12.46 0.21
CA LEU A 168 -48.78 13.70 0.95
C LEU A 168 -49.64 14.84 0.39
N VAL A 169 -49.75 14.97 -0.94
CA VAL A 169 -50.64 15.94 -1.58
C VAL A 169 -52.09 15.70 -1.15
N LYS A 170 -52.58 14.45 -1.18
CA LYS A 170 -53.94 14.12 -0.72
C LYS A 170 -54.17 14.47 0.75
N GLU A 171 -53.19 14.24 1.62
CA GLU A 171 -53.29 14.61 3.03
C GLU A 171 -53.28 16.13 3.22
N THR A 172 -52.42 16.86 2.50
CA THR A 172 -52.41 18.32 2.54
C THR A 172 -53.72 18.91 2.04
N GLU A 173 -54.30 18.36 0.97
CA GLU A 173 -55.59 18.79 0.44
C GLU A 173 -56.73 18.57 1.45
N LYS A 174 -56.74 17.41 2.13
CA LYS A 174 -57.68 17.16 3.24
C LYS A 174 -57.50 18.17 4.38
N SER A 175 -56.26 18.50 4.75
CA SER A 175 -55.99 19.48 5.80
C SER A 175 -56.40 20.90 5.42
N ILE A 176 -56.25 21.29 4.15
CA ILE A 176 -56.70 22.59 3.63
C ILE A 176 -58.23 22.65 3.66
N GLN A 177 -58.91 21.59 3.21
CA GLN A 177 -60.37 21.48 3.27
C GLN A 177 -60.91 21.58 4.70
N ALA A 178 -60.25 20.91 5.65
CA ALA A 178 -60.61 21.00 7.07
C ALA A 178 -60.45 22.43 7.62
N LYS A 179 -59.37 23.13 7.25
CA LYS A 179 -59.16 24.53 7.64
C LYS A 179 -60.21 25.47 7.05
N LEU A 180 -60.57 25.27 5.79
CA LEU A 180 -61.59 26.08 5.11
C LEU A 180 -62.95 25.92 5.81
N ALA A 181 -63.33 24.68 6.16
CA ALA A 181 -64.57 24.40 6.88
C ALA A 181 -64.60 25.04 8.29
N ILE A 182 -63.45 25.14 8.96
CA ILE A 182 -63.32 25.84 10.25
C ILE A 182 -63.50 27.35 10.07
N GLU A 183 -62.88 27.95 9.06
CA GLU A 183 -63.06 29.38 8.73
C GLU A 183 -64.53 29.70 8.41
N GLU A 184 -65.20 28.84 7.63
CA GLU A 184 -66.62 28.98 7.33
C GLU A 184 -67.48 28.88 8.61
N ALA A 185 -67.19 27.93 9.49
CA ALA A 185 -67.88 27.79 10.77
C ALA A 185 -67.65 29.01 11.69
N GLN A 186 -66.42 29.55 11.73
CA GLN A 186 -66.11 30.77 12.47
C GLN A 186 -66.87 31.98 11.93
N GLN A 187 -66.97 32.13 10.60
CA GLN A 187 -67.76 33.20 10.00
C GLN A 187 -69.25 33.06 10.31
N GLN A 188 -69.80 31.85 10.28
CA GLN A 188 -71.19 31.60 10.68
C GLN A 188 -71.41 31.94 12.16
N MET A 189 -70.48 31.56 13.04
CA MET A 189 -70.55 31.86 14.47
C MET A 189 -70.46 33.36 14.75
N GLN A 190 -69.61 34.10 14.03
CA GLN A 190 -69.56 35.56 14.12
C GLN A 190 -70.85 36.23 13.67
N ARG A 191 -71.46 35.76 12.57
CA ARG A 191 -72.77 36.26 12.11
C ARG A 191 -73.86 35.99 13.14
N ALA A 192 -73.92 34.77 13.69
CA ALA A 192 -74.87 34.40 14.74
C ALA A 192 -74.64 35.20 16.03
N ALA A 193 -73.39 35.46 16.42
CA ALA A 193 -73.05 36.27 17.59
C ALA A 193 -73.49 37.74 17.42
N VAL A 194 -73.34 38.31 16.22
CA VAL A 194 -73.84 39.66 15.91
C VAL A 194 -75.37 39.73 15.92
N GLU A 195 -76.07 38.67 15.49
CA GLU A 195 -77.52 38.57 15.63
C GLU A 195 -77.98 38.40 17.08
N LEU A 196 -77.29 37.56 17.87
CA LEU A 196 -77.55 37.41 19.30
C LEU A 196 -77.26 38.70 20.08
N GLN A 197 -76.27 39.50 19.66
CA GLN A 197 -75.99 40.80 20.28
C GLN A 197 -77.11 41.83 20.01
N LYS A 198 -77.93 41.62 18.97
CA LYS A 198 -79.17 42.41 18.75
C LYS A 198 -80.35 41.92 19.57
N MET A 199 -80.29 40.70 20.11
CA MET A 199 -81.30 40.13 21.00
C MET A 199 -80.74 40.12 22.42
N GLY A 200 -80.74 41.28 23.07
CA GLY A 200 -80.47 41.37 24.49
C GLY A 200 -81.54 40.62 25.26
N ASP A 201 -81.19 39.45 25.81
CA ASP A 201 -81.64 38.90 27.11
C ASP A 201 -81.13 37.45 27.30
N SER A 202 -79.98 37.28 27.98
CA SER A 202 -79.56 36.08 28.77
C SER A 202 -78.03 36.06 29.04
N ALA A 203 -77.52 37.09 29.69
CA ALA A 203 -76.08 37.27 29.94
C ALA A 203 -75.39 36.12 30.73
N ALA A 204 -76.15 35.37 31.54
CA ALA A 204 -75.60 34.28 32.35
C ALA A 204 -75.37 32.97 31.55
N GLU A 205 -76.20 32.72 30.54
CA GLU A 205 -76.06 31.53 29.68
C GLU A 205 -75.00 31.77 28.59
N ALA A 206 -74.84 33.03 28.17
CA ALA A 206 -73.76 33.48 27.31
C ALA A 206 -72.38 33.32 27.96
N ASP A 207 -72.21 33.64 29.25
CA ASP A 207 -70.94 33.47 29.97
C ASP A 207 -70.55 31.99 30.12
N ARG A 208 -71.53 31.11 30.32
CA ARG A 208 -71.29 29.66 30.41
C ARG A 208 -70.85 29.07 29.07
N ARG A 209 -71.50 29.47 27.97
CA ARG A 209 -71.10 29.09 26.61
C ARG A 209 -69.75 29.69 26.21
N ALA A 210 -69.43 30.90 26.65
CA ALA A 210 -68.14 31.52 26.41
C ALA A 210 -67.00 30.75 27.10
N LYS A 211 -67.21 30.30 28.34
CA LYS A 211 -66.23 29.48 29.07
C LYS A 211 -66.05 28.09 28.47
N GLU A 212 -67.12 27.45 28.01
CA GLU A 212 -67.03 26.16 27.30
C GLU A 212 -66.32 26.30 25.94
N ALA A 213 -66.63 27.36 25.18
CA ALA A 213 -65.94 27.67 23.93
C ALA A 213 -64.44 27.98 24.13
N GLN A 214 -64.10 28.65 25.24
CA GLN A 214 -62.71 28.94 25.58
C GLN A 214 -61.93 27.66 25.95
N ALA A 215 -62.56 26.71 26.63
CA ALA A 215 -61.95 25.41 26.93
C ALA A 215 -61.72 24.56 25.67
N VAL A 216 -62.65 24.60 24.71
CA VAL A 216 -62.48 23.95 23.40
C VAL A 216 -61.36 24.61 22.60
N ALA A 217 -61.31 25.94 22.55
CA ALA A 217 -60.26 26.68 21.85
C ALA A 217 -58.85 26.41 22.41
N VAL A 218 -58.72 26.20 23.73
CA VAL A 218 -57.44 25.82 24.35
C VAL A 218 -57.00 24.42 23.92
N LYS A 219 -57.93 23.44 23.90
CA LYS A 219 -57.62 22.09 23.40
C LYS A 219 -57.25 22.08 21.92
N ASP A 220 -57.94 22.88 21.11
CA ASP A 220 -57.66 22.99 19.67
C ASP A 220 -56.31 23.68 19.42
N ALA A 221 -55.94 24.67 20.23
CA ALA A 221 -54.62 25.31 20.19
C ALA A 221 -53.49 24.33 20.58
N GLU A 222 -53.73 23.46 21.56
CA GLU A 222 -52.77 22.43 21.98
C GLU A 222 -52.57 21.37 20.88
N LEU A 223 -53.65 20.95 20.20
CA LEU A 223 -53.60 20.06 19.04
C LEU A 223 -52.87 20.68 17.85
N ALA A 224 -53.08 21.98 17.60
CA ALA A 224 -52.36 22.72 16.56
C ALA A 224 -50.85 22.80 16.85
N ALA A 225 -50.46 23.02 18.11
CA ALA A 225 -49.05 23.03 18.50
C ALA A 225 -48.38 21.64 18.31
N ILE A 226 -49.10 20.56 18.59
CA ILE A 226 -48.61 19.19 18.34
C ILE A 226 -48.44 18.93 16.83
N GLN A 227 -49.38 19.39 16.00
CA GLN A 227 -49.26 19.25 14.54
C GLN A 227 -48.10 20.06 13.97
N GLN A 228 -47.89 21.28 14.46
CA GLN A 228 -46.79 22.13 14.02
C GLN A 228 -45.42 21.54 14.40
N LYS A 229 -45.29 21.00 15.61
CA LYS A 229 -44.09 20.27 16.03
C LYS A 229 -43.79 19.06 15.13
N ARG A 230 -44.81 18.29 14.75
CA ARG A 230 -44.64 17.15 13.81
C ARG A 230 -44.23 17.62 12.41
N ALA A 231 -44.73 18.76 11.95
CA ALA A 231 -44.31 19.35 10.68
C ALA A 231 -42.84 19.82 10.72
N ASP A 232 -42.42 20.43 11.83
CA ASP A 232 -41.02 20.84 12.03
C ASP A 232 -40.07 19.63 12.08
N GLU A 233 -40.46 18.56 12.76
CA GLU A 233 -39.70 17.29 12.78
C GLU A 233 -39.61 16.65 11.39
N ALA A 234 -40.70 16.67 10.60
CA ALA A 234 -40.72 16.15 9.24
C ALA A 234 -39.85 16.97 8.28
N THR A 235 -39.85 18.31 8.39
CA THR A 235 -38.97 19.17 7.57
C THR A 235 -37.50 19.01 7.93
N ALA A 236 -37.17 18.83 9.21
CA ALA A 236 -35.81 18.51 9.64
C ALA A 236 -35.33 17.16 9.06
N HIS A 237 -36.18 16.13 9.10
CA HIS A 237 -35.87 14.81 8.53
C HIS A 237 -35.71 14.86 7.01
N ALA A 238 -36.59 15.59 6.30
CA ALA A 238 -36.45 15.80 4.84
C ALA A 238 -35.15 16.56 4.48
N GLY A 239 -34.74 17.52 5.32
CA GLY A 239 -33.47 18.23 5.17
C GLY A 239 -32.25 17.34 5.35
N GLN A 240 -32.32 16.32 6.23
CA GLN A 240 -31.27 15.31 6.37
C GLN A 240 -31.20 14.39 5.13
N LEU A 241 -32.33 13.83 4.70
CA LEU A 241 -32.39 12.97 3.51
C LEU A 241 -31.87 13.68 2.25
N THR A 242 -32.17 14.97 2.10
CA THR A 242 -31.70 15.78 0.97
C THR A 242 -30.17 15.96 1.02
N ARG A 243 -29.59 16.22 2.20
CA ARG A 243 -28.13 16.27 2.35
C ARG A 243 -27.48 14.93 2.02
N ASP A 244 -28.06 13.83 2.49
CA ASP A 244 -27.53 12.48 2.24
C ASP A 244 -27.56 12.12 0.75
N ALA A 245 -28.62 12.51 0.04
CA ALA A 245 -28.73 12.32 -1.41
C ALA A 245 -27.70 13.15 -2.19
N ILE A 246 -27.47 14.41 -1.79
CA ILE A 246 -26.45 15.27 -2.42
C ILE A 246 -25.05 14.65 -2.23
N ILE A 247 -24.71 14.21 -1.02
CA ILE A 247 -23.40 13.62 -0.73
C ILE A 247 -23.21 12.31 -1.51
N SER A 248 -24.24 11.47 -1.60
CA SER A 248 -24.22 10.26 -2.45
C SER A 248 -24.00 10.58 -3.93
N GLY A 249 -24.61 11.66 -4.44
CA GLY A 249 -24.38 12.12 -5.82
C GLY A 249 -22.95 12.60 -6.05
N VAL A 250 -22.37 13.35 -5.11
CA VAL A 250 -20.97 13.81 -5.19
C VAL A 250 -19.99 12.62 -5.22
N ILE A 251 -20.22 11.59 -4.40
CA ILE A 251 -19.40 10.37 -4.41
C ILE A 251 -19.52 9.63 -5.75
N ALA A 252 -20.74 9.47 -6.29
CA ALA A 252 -20.94 8.82 -7.58
C ALA A 252 -20.26 9.56 -8.74
N ASN A 253 -20.31 10.90 -8.73
CA ASN A 253 -19.62 11.72 -9.73
C ASN A 253 -18.10 11.65 -9.57
N ALA A 254 -17.60 11.65 -8.33
CA ALA A 254 -16.17 11.48 -8.06
C ALA A 254 -15.64 10.14 -8.59
N SER A 255 -16.41 9.06 -8.48
CA SER A 255 -16.04 7.75 -9.04
C SER A 255 -16.09 7.71 -10.58
N ALA A 256 -16.96 8.51 -11.20
CA ALA A 256 -17.05 8.61 -12.65
C ALA A 256 -15.90 9.43 -13.27
N GLU A 257 -15.47 10.51 -12.60
CA GLU A 257 -14.34 11.36 -13.07
C GLU A 257 -12.95 10.71 -12.85
N ASP A 258 -12.85 9.64 -12.06
CA ASP A 258 -11.59 8.97 -11.69
C ASP A 258 -10.80 8.45 -12.92
N ALA A 259 -11.50 8.11 -14.00
CA ALA A 259 -10.89 7.58 -15.22
C ALA A 259 -10.17 8.65 -16.07
N GLU A 260 -10.59 9.92 -15.98
CA GLU A 260 -10.06 11.00 -16.82
C GLU A 260 -9.24 12.02 -16.02
N HIS A 261 -9.62 12.29 -14.77
CA HIS A 261 -9.02 13.33 -13.92
C HIS A 261 -8.90 12.88 -12.45
N PRO A 262 -7.89 12.06 -12.11
CA PRO A 262 -7.74 11.47 -10.78
C PRO A 262 -7.59 12.51 -9.66
N ASP A 263 -6.92 13.63 -9.91
CA ASP A 263 -6.74 14.72 -8.92
C ASP A 263 -8.08 15.40 -8.56
N ARG A 264 -9.00 15.50 -9.52
CA ARG A 264 -10.31 16.14 -9.35
C ARG A 264 -11.28 15.22 -8.63
N ALA A 265 -11.23 13.93 -8.98
CA ALA A 265 -11.94 12.88 -8.26
C ALA A 265 -11.51 12.82 -6.78
N LEU A 266 -10.23 13.03 -6.49
CA LEU A 266 -9.68 13.09 -5.13
C LEU A 266 -10.23 14.29 -4.32
N LEU A 267 -10.26 15.48 -4.94
CA LEU A 267 -10.81 16.70 -4.32
C LEU A 267 -12.29 16.54 -3.97
N LEU A 268 -13.10 16.00 -4.88
CA LEU A 268 -14.53 15.74 -4.65
C LEU A 268 -14.76 14.72 -3.54
N GLY A 269 -13.92 13.68 -3.46
CA GLY A 269 -13.96 12.70 -2.38
C GLY A 269 -13.59 13.29 -1.02
N ALA A 270 -12.61 14.20 -0.97
CA ALA A 270 -12.20 14.90 0.25
C ALA A 270 -13.29 15.88 0.74
N GLU A 271 -13.95 16.60 -0.16
CA GLU A 271 -15.05 17.52 0.16
C GLU A 271 -16.27 16.76 0.69
N ALA A 272 -16.64 15.63 0.05
CA ALA A 272 -17.71 14.75 0.53
C ALA A 272 -17.40 14.15 1.91
N SER A 273 -16.15 13.74 2.16
CA SER A 273 -15.73 13.23 3.48
C SER A 273 -15.70 14.32 4.55
N HIS A 274 -15.44 15.58 4.19
CA HIS A 274 -15.50 16.70 5.13
C HIS A 274 -16.94 17.06 5.49
N ALA A 275 -17.87 16.94 4.54
CA ALA A 275 -19.30 17.19 4.75
C ALA A 275 -20.00 16.08 5.56
N ALA A 276 -19.55 14.82 5.48
CA ALA A 276 -20.09 13.69 6.25
C ALA A 276 -18.99 12.74 6.79
N PRO A 277 -18.25 13.16 7.83
CA PRO A 277 -17.09 12.41 8.35
C PRO A 277 -17.42 11.05 8.99
N VAL A 278 -18.71 10.75 9.24
CA VAL A 278 -19.18 9.51 9.88
C VAL A 278 -19.55 8.42 8.86
N ARG A 279 -19.60 8.74 7.55
CA ARG A 279 -20.07 7.80 6.52
C ARG A 279 -18.94 6.90 6.03
N LEU A 280 -19.10 5.60 6.28
CA LEU A 280 -18.13 4.54 5.94
C LEU A 280 -17.81 4.49 4.43
N ASP A 281 -18.80 4.77 3.58
CA ASP A 281 -18.68 4.73 2.11
C ASP A 281 -17.64 5.72 1.56
N ALA A 282 -17.57 6.93 2.15
CA ALA A 282 -16.63 7.98 1.73
C ALA A 282 -15.18 7.64 2.11
N GLN A 283 -15.00 7.02 3.27
CA GLN A 283 -13.69 6.57 3.76
C GLN A 283 -13.19 5.35 2.98
N LEU A 284 -14.07 4.43 2.62
CA LEU A 284 -13.74 3.25 1.80
C LEU A 284 -13.37 3.63 0.36
N ALA A 285 -13.99 4.65 -0.23
CA ALA A 285 -13.61 5.16 -1.55
C ALA A 285 -12.20 5.79 -1.57
N GLN A 286 -11.81 6.51 -0.51
CA GLN A 286 -10.44 7.02 -0.36
C GLN A 286 -9.42 5.90 -0.18
N LEU A 287 -9.74 4.86 0.61
CA LEU A 287 -8.86 3.71 0.80
C LEU A 287 -8.71 2.88 -0.49
N ALA A 288 -9.79 2.67 -1.26
CA ALA A 288 -9.73 1.97 -2.53
C ALA A 288 -8.81 2.67 -3.54
N ARG A 289 -8.77 4.00 -3.54
CA ARG A 289 -7.87 4.80 -4.38
C ARG A 289 -6.41 4.73 -3.93
N LEU A 290 -6.16 4.73 -2.63
CA LEU A 290 -4.81 4.57 -2.08
C LEU A 290 -4.21 3.19 -2.42
N ILE A 291 -5.07 2.16 -2.56
CA ILE A 291 -4.67 0.81 -2.99
C ILE A 291 -4.44 0.74 -4.51
N ALA A 292 -5.07 1.62 -5.29
CA ALA A 292 -4.93 1.66 -6.75
C ALA A 292 -3.68 2.44 -7.21
N ASP A 293 -3.14 3.33 -6.38
CA ASP A 293 -1.89 4.04 -6.64
C ASP A 293 -0.70 3.20 -6.15
N ASP A 294 -0.13 2.39 -7.05
CA ASP A 294 1.04 1.53 -6.78
C ASP A 294 2.37 2.33 -6.74
N GLY A 295 2.32 3.67 -6.79
CA GLY A 295 3.49 4.54 -6.88
C GLY A 295 4.19 4.82 -5.53
N VAL A 296 5.52 4.66 -5.48
CA VAL A 296 6.32 5.28 -4.42
C VAL A 296 6.36 6.80 -4.64
N HIS A 297 5.52 7.55 -3.92
CA HIS A 297 5.43 9.01 -4.09
C HIS A 297 6.72 9.76 -3.74
N LYS A 298 7.44 9.35 -2.68
CA LYS A 298 8.68 10.02 -2.26
C LYS A 298 9.56 9.08 -1.43
N MET A 299 10.83 8.97 -1.81
CA MET A 299 11.85 8.24 -1.04
C MET A 299 12.62 9.22 -0.15
N LEU A 300 12.57 9.02 1.17
CA LEU A 300 13.35 9.78 2.13
C LEU A 300 14.63 9.03 2.50
N ARG A 301 15.79 9.64 2.23
CA ARG A 301 17.10 9.08 2.61
C ARG A 301 17.43 9.47 4.04
N ILE A 302 17.03 8.63 4.97
CA ILE A 302 17.46 8.70 6.37
C ILE A 302 18.76 7.90 6.44
N GLY A 303 19.84 8.53 6.90
CA GLY A 303 21.20 7.95 6.94
C GLY A 303 21.38 6.79 7.94
N ASP A 304 20.28 6.19 8.41
CA ASP A 304 20.25 5.12 9.39
C ASP A 304 19.00 4.24 9.16
N LYS A 305 19.03 3.00 9.63
CA LYS A 305 17.93 2.04 9.50
C LYS A 305 16.76 2.48 10.38
N VAL A 306 15.58 2.63 9.78
CA VAL A 306 14.33 2.89 10.50
C VAL A 306 13.81 1.59 11.10
N THR A 307 13.60 1.57 12.41
CA THR A 307 13.18 0.40 13.19
C THR A 307 11.73 0.49 13.66
N ALA A 308 11.21 1.71 13.82
CA ALA A 308 9.83 1.96 14.24
C ALA A 308 9.26 3.20 13.57
N THR A 309 7.94 3.24 13.42
CA THR A 309 7.23 4.41 12.91
C THR A 309 5.91 4.62 13.66
N ALA A 310 5.47 5.86 13.76
CA ALA A 310 4.15 6.21 14.29
C ALA A 310 3.63 7.47 13.59
N THR A 311 2.37 7.45 13.17
CA THR A 311 1.69 8.64 12.62
C THR A 311 0.93 9.36 13.72
N SER A 312 0.86 10.68 13.64
CA SER A 312 0.04 11.46 14.57
C SER A 312 -1.45 11.25 14.27
N PRO A 313 -2.33 11.32 15.27
CA PRO A 313 -3.78 11.22 15.07
C PRO A 313 -4.37 12.27 14.11
N ASP A 314 -3.72 13.44 13.99
CA ASP A 314 -4.10 14.48 13.03
C ASP A 314 -3.65 14.20 11.59
N GLY A 315 -2.88 13.13 11.35
CA GLY A 315 -2.36 12.73 10.04
C GLY A 315 -1.31 13.67 9.44
N LYS A 316 -0.87 14.71 10.16
CA LYS A 316 0.04 15.74 9.64
C LYS A 316 1.51 15.46 9.95
N ARG A 317 1.79 14.58 10.90
CA ARG A 317 3.13 14.30 11.40
C ARG A 317 3.40 12.80 11.45
N MET A 318 4.67 12.44 11.31
CA MET A 318 5.14 11.07 11.47
C MET A 318 6.43 11.05 12.27
N ALA A 319 6.49 10.23 13.30
CA ALA A 319 7.71 9.95 14.03
C ALA A 319 8.36 8.68 13.48
N MET A 320 9.68 8.70 13.33
CA MET A 320 10.49 7.56 12.92
C MET A 320 11.59 7.29 13.95
N GLY A 321 11.70 6.05 14.39
CA GLY A 321 12.75 5.62 15.31
C GLY A 321 13.88 4.99 14.51
N THR A 322 15.12 5.38 14.80
CA THR A 322 16.31 4.84 14.14
C THR A 322 17.01 3.79 14.99
N ASN A 323 17.83 2.97 14.34
CA ASN A 323 18.69 2.01 15.00
C ASN A 323 19.77 2.67 15.89
N GLY A 324 20.18 3.90 15.57
CA GLY A 324 21.09 4.73 16.36
C GLY A 324 20.47 5.41 17.59
N GLY A 325 19.16 5.25 17.84
CA GLY A 325 18.48 5.84 19.00
C GLY A 325 17.88 7.23 18.77
N ASP A 326 17.93 7.73 17.54
CA ASP A 326 17.29 9.00 17.20
C ASP A 326 15.79 8.80 16.94
N VAL A 327 14.98 9.78 17.35
CA VAL A 327 13.58 9.89 16.92
C VAL A 327 13.45 11.10 15.99
N ILE A 328 13.00 10.88 14.76
CA ILE A 328 12.86 11.91 13.74
C ILE A 328 11.38 12.27 13.60
N ASP A 329 11.02 13.55 13.82
CA ASP A 329 9.68 14.10 13.56
C ASP A 329 9.63 14.67 12.15
N LEU A 330 8.72 14.12 11.34
CA LEU A 330 8.55 14.41 9.93
C LEU A 330 7.20 15.12 9.69
N ASP A 331 7.23 16.18 8.90
CA ASP A 331 6.02 16.80 8.37
C ASP A 331 5.52 15.97 7.17
N LEU A 332 4.30 15.43 7.23
CA LEU A 332 3.76 14.60 6.15
C LEU A 332 3.24 15.41 4.96
N MET A 333 3.01 16.71 5.11
CA MET A 333 2.58 17.59 4.00
C MET A 333 3.75 17.96 3.10
N THR A 334 4.91 18.23 3.71
CA THR A 334 6.13 18.63 2.96
C THR A 334 7.14 17.49 2.80
N TRP A 335 6.97 16.39 3.55
CA TRP A 335 7.92 15.30 3.69
C TRP A 335 9.31 15.82 4.05
N THR A 336 9.37 16.73 5.03
CA THR A 336 10.62 17.32 5.53
C THR A 336 10.83 16.98 6.99
N GLU A 337 12.09 16.73 7.36
CA GLU A 337 12.49 16.54 8.75
C GLU A 337 12.31 17.86 9.50
N ARG A 338 11.39 17.88 10.47
CA ARG A 338 11.16 19.06 11.30
C ARG A 338 12.17 19.11 12.42
N ARG A 339 12.37 17.97 13.10
CA ARG A 339 13.20 17.86 14.29
C ARG A 339 13.77 16.45 14.44
N ARG A 340 14.89 16.38 15.15
CA ARG A 340 15.52 15.15 15.60
C ARG A 340 15.64 15.16 17.12
N TRP A 341 15.05 14.19 17.78
CA TRP A 341 15.04 14.07 19.23
C TRP A 341 16.05 13.01 19.63
N ARG A 342 17.08 13.45 20.35
CA ARG A 342 18.19 12.62 20.79
C ARG A 342 18.06 12.38 22.29
N GLY A 343 18.21 11.13 22.71
CA GLY A 343 18.20 10.80 24.15
C GLY A 343 18.06 9.31 24.48
N HIS A 344 17.69 8.48 23.51
CA HIS A 344 17.87 7.03 23.63
C HIS A 344 19.31 6.65 23.35
N GLU A 345 19.80 5.66 24.09
CA GLU A 345 21.17 5.14 23.94
C GLU A 345 21.24 3.99 22.93
N THR A 346 20.08 3.42 22.56
CA THR A 346 19.97 2.24 21.71
C THR A 346 18.80 2.37 20.74
N ALA A 347 18.71 1.41 19.81
CA ALA A 347 17.68 1.38 18.77
C ALA A 347 16.27 1.60 19.33
N VAL A 348 15.52 2.51 18.70
CA VAL A 348 14.13 2.79 19.06
C VAL A 348 13.22 1.74 18.43
N LEU A 349 12.66 0.85 19.23
CA LEU A 349 11.91 -0.32 18.75
C LEU A 349 10.40 -0.07 18.64
N ALA A 350 9.87 0.91 19.39
CA ALA A 350 8.46 1.24 19.34
C ALA A 350 8.21 2.73 19.61
N LEU A 351 7.20 3.29 18.94
CA LEU A 351 6.78 4.69 19.02
C LEU A 351 5.25 4.77 19.08
N ALA A 352 4.70 5.73 19.83
CA ALA A 352 3.28 6.04 19.83
C ALA A 352 3.01 7.50 20.20
N TYR A 353 2.12 8.17 19.46
CA TYR A 353 1.60 9.48 19.83
C TYR A 353 0.48 9.37 20.87
N ASP A 354 0.28 10.42 21.67
CA ASP A 354 -0.97 10.62 22.38
C ASP A 354 -2.08 11.09 21.42
N GLN A 355 -3.34 11.05 21.85
CA GLN A 355 -4.50 11.41 21.02
C GLN A 355 -4.44 12.87 20.51
N ASP A 356 -3.89 13.79 21.32
CA ASP A 356 -3.76 15.20 20.97
C ASP A 356 -2.48 15.52 20.16
N ALA A 357 -1.64 14.51 19.85
CA ALA A 357 -0.32 14.65 19.25
C ALA A 357 0.60 15.68 19.96
N SER A 358 0.36 15.90 21.26
CA SER A 358 1.10 16.80 22.14
C SER A 358 2.33 16.11 22.76
N ARG A 359 2.27 14.78 22.85
CA ARG A 359 3.32 13.93 23.40
C ARG A 359 3.59 12.75 22.48
N LEU A 360 4.84 12.31 22.43
CA LEU A 360 5.23 11.04 21.83
C LEU A 360 5.89 10.19 22.90
N VAL A 361 5.52 8.93 22.97
CA VAL A 361 6.20 7.92 23.78
C VAL A 361 7.03 7.05 22.86
N SER A 362 8.24 6.74 23.31
CA SER A 362 9.22 5.97 22.56
C SER A 362 9.89 4.96 23.48
N ALA A 363 10.22 3.78 22.95
CA ALA A 363 10.86 2.71 23.70
C ALA A 363 12.09 2.19 22.96
N ASP A 364 13.19 1.98 23.69
CA ASP A 364 14.44 1.46 23.14
C ASP A 364 14.68 -0.01 23.47
N ALA A 365 15.74 -0.57 22.87
CA ALA A 365 16.18 -1.94 23.09
C ALA A 365 16.64 -2.22 24.53
N LYS A 366 17.05 -1.20 25.29
CA LYS A 366 17.36 -1.29 26.74
C LYS A 366 16.12 -1.18 27.63
N LYS A 367 14.91 -1.24 27.06
CA LYS A 367 13.63 -1.22 27.79
C LYS A 367 13.39 0.12 28.51
N THR A 368 13.99 1.18 27.98
CA THR A 368 13.80 2.55 28.43
C THR A 368 12.66 3.17 27.66
N VAL A 369 11.64 3.63 28.39
CA VAL A 369 10.50 4.36 27.83
C VAL A 369 10.70 5.84 28.10
N VAL A 370 10.75 6.64 27.04
CA VAL A 370 10.92 8.09 27.09
C VAL A 370 9.69 8.77 26.51
N THR A 371 9.18 9.76 27.24
CA THR A 371 8.10 10.63 26.78
C THR A 371 8.68 11.97 26.35
N TRP A 372 8.34 12.38 25.14
CA TRP A 372 8.75 13.62 24.49
C TRP A 372 7.57 14.58 24.40
N GLN A 373 7.83 15.85 24.65
CA GLN A 373 6.93 16.93 24.29
C GLN A 373 7.15 17.33 22.83
N THR A 374 6.12 17.15 21.99
CA THR A 374 6.25 17.27 20.52
C THR A 374 6.53 18.69 20.06
N ARG A 375 6.03 19.70 20.79
CA ARG A 375 6.20 21.13 20.47
C ARG A 375 7.68 21.56 20.48
N ASP A 376 8.40 21.15 21.51
CA ASP A 376 9.73 21.67 21.83
C ASP A 376 10.84 20.61 21.74
N ALA A 377 10.50 19.37 21.34
CA ALA A 377 11.44 18.24 21.28
C ALA A 377 12.12 17.94 22.62
N LYS A 378 11.43 18.21 23.73
CA LYS A 378 11.97 18.08 25.08
C LYS A 378 11.57 16.75 25.70
N GLU A 379 12.52 16.05 26.31
CA GLU A 379 12.24 14.92 27.19
C GLU A 379 11.52 15.41 28.45
N ILE A 380 10.31 14.88 28.70
CA ILE A 380 9.49 15.22 29.88
C ILE A 380 9.48 14.11 30.93
N GLY A 381 9.86 12.89 30.56
CA GLY A 381 9.99 11.79 31.52
C GLY A 381 10.62 10.55 30.92
N ARG A 382 11.28 9.78 31.78
CA ARG A 382 11.98 8.54 31.45
C ARG A 382 11.76 7.50 32.52
N VAL A 383 11.46 6.27 32.11
CA VAL A 383 11.29 5.12 33.00
C VAL A 383 11.93 3.89 32.36
N SER A 384 12.71 3.14 33.13
CA SER A 384 13.26 1.84 32.71
C SER A 384 12.39 0.71 33.23
N VAL A 385 11.90 -0.14 32.33
CA VAL A 385 11.05 -1.29 32.67
C VAL A 385 11.92 -2.54 32.73
N ARG A 386 12.64 -2.73 33.85
CA ARG A 386 13.65 -3.78 34.00
C ARG A 386 13.10 -5.20 33.82
N ASP A 387 11.87 -5.44 34.29
CA ASP A 387 11.21 -6.75 34.25
C ASP A 387 10.52 -7.06 32.91
N ALA A 388 10.53 -6.12 31.96
CA ALA A 388 9.99 -6.37 30.63
C ALA A 388 10.92 -7.26 29.81
N SER A 389 10.34 -8.05 28.92
CA SER A 389 11.05 -8.57 27.74
C SER A 389 11.27 -7.45 26.72
N ASP A 390 12.07 -7.74 25.69
CA ASP A 390 12.37 -6.78 24.63
C ASP A 390 11.10 -6.19 24.04
N ILE A 391 11.02 -4.86 24.04
CA ILE A 391 9.81 -4.12 23.72
C ILE A 391 9.59 -4.17 22.21
N SER A 392 8.47 -4.77 21.79
CA SER A 392 8.07 -4.86 20.38
C SER A 392 6.94 -3.88 20.04
N ARG A 393 6.14 -3.48 21.03
CA ARG A 393 4.96 -2.63 20.87
C ARG A 393 4.77 -1.69 22.04
N ILE A 394 4.29 -0.49 21.75
CA ILE A 394 3.90 0.52 22.72
C ILE A 394 2.59 1.16 22.29
N VAL A 395 1.71 1.45 23.24
CA VAL A 395 0.45 2.15 22.97
C VAL A 395 0.13 3.09 24.15
N VAL A 396 -0.47 4.23 23.82
CA VAL A 396 -0.90 5.23 24.80
C VAL A 396 -2.41 5.12 24.98
N SER A 397 -2.89 5.30 26.21
CA SER A 397 -4.33 5.33 26.51
C SER A 397 -5.00 6.54 25.83
N HIS A 398 -6.31 6.47 25.61
CA HIS A 398 -7.08 7.52 24.95
C HIS A 398 -6.99 8.87 25.69
N HIS A 399 -6.98 8.87 27.03
CA HIS A 399 -6.79 10.10 27.82
C HIS A 399 -5.31 10.45 28.07
N GLY A 400 -4.35 9.69 27.52
CA GLY A 400 -2.92 9.96 27.68
C GLY A 400 -2.47 9.91 29.14
N GLN A 401 -3.04 9.00 29.93
CA GLN A 401 -2.68 8.77 31.34
C GLN A 401 -1.80 7.53 31.51
N PHE A 402 -2.02 6.50 30.69
CA PHE A 402 -1.29 5.24 30.77
C PHE A 402 -0.58 4.92 29.46
N VAL A 403 0.51 4.16 29.58
CA VAL A 403 1.25 3.55 28.49
C VAL A 403 1.22 2.04 28.72
N ALA A 404 0.86 1.29 27.68
CA ALA A 404 1.04 -0.15 27.67
C ALA A 404 2.27 -0.48 26.82
N VAL A 405 3.09 -1.40 27.33
CA VAL A 405 4.30 -1.91 26.69
C VAL A 405 4.18 -3.41 26.61
N ALA A 406 4.36 -3.98 25.42
CA ALA A 406 4.40 -5.42 25.22
C ALA A 406 5.72 -5.85 24.60
N GLY A 407 6.23 -6.98 25.08
CA GLY A 407 7.33 -7.74 24.51
C GLY A 407 6.94 -9.20 24.34
N HIS A 408 7.89 -10.05 23.94
CA HIS A 408 7.64 -11.46 23.59
C HIS A 408 7.07 -12.35 24.70
N SER A 409 7.16 -11.92 25.96
CA SER A 409 6.74 -12.73 27.11
C SER A 409 6.12 -11.92 28.24
N SER A 410 5.89 -10.62 28.03
CA SER A 410 5.41 -9.75 29.09
C SER A 410 4.63 -8.56 28.55
N VAL A 411 3.56 -8.23 29.25
CA VAL A 411 2.80 -7.00 29.03
C VAL A 411 2.79 -6.22 30.33
N HIS A 412 3.21 -4.96 30.24
CA HIS A 412 3.30 -4.03 31.34
C HIS A 412 2.46 -2.80 31.05
N VAL A 413 1.78 -2.28 32.06
CA VAL A 413 1.12 -0.98 32.01
C VAL A 413 1.81 -0.06 33.00
N LEU A 414 2.14 1.15 32.55
CA LEU A 414 2.79 2.18 33.33
C LEU A 414 2.04 3.52 33.22
N THR A 415 2.06 4.32 34.29
CA THR A 415 1.64 5.72 34.22
C THR A 415 2.57 6.48 33.27
N MET A 416 2.02 7.37 32.45
CA MET A 416 2.80 8.20 31.51
C MET A 416 4.01 8.86 32.19
N PRO A 417 5.25 8.59 31.73
CA PRO A 417 6.44 9.20 32.30
C PRO A 417 6.38 10.73 32.29
N GLY A 418 6.73 11.36 33.42
CA GLY A 418 6.71 12.81 33.57
C GLY A 418 5.40 13.40 34.10
N GLN A 419 4.39 12.59 34.39
CA GLN A 419 3.21 13.05 35.15
C GLN A 419 3.47 13.09 36.66
N PRO A 420 2.88 14.05 37.40
CA PRO A 420 2.98 14.10 38.85
C PRO A 420 2.25 12.90 39.48
N GLY A 421 2.99 12.04 40.19
CA GLY A 421 2.48 10.85 40.87
C GLY A 421 3.51 9.72 40.92
N VAL A 422 3.21 8.66 41.69
CA VAL A 422 4.04 7.44 41.71
C VAL A 422 3.86 6.71 40.36
N PRO A 423 4.94 6.33 39.67
CA PRO A 423 4.83 5.52 38.46
C PRO A 423 4.23 4.16 38.82
N VAL A 424 3.00 3.90 38.40
CA VAL A 424 2.34 2.60 38.63
C VAL A 424 2.81 1.66 37.54
N LEU A 425 3.83 0.87 37.79
CA LEU A 425 4.21 -0.24 36.91
C LEU A 425 3.49 -1.51 37.34
N LYS A 426 2.60 -2.02 36.49
CA LYS A 426 1.90 -3.29 36.74
C LYS A 426 2.15 -4.26 35.58
N ARG A 427 2.69 -5.43 35.90
CA ARG A 427 2.74 -6.56 34.97
C ARG A 427 1.36 -7.21 34.91
N LEU A 428 0.80 -7.32 33.71
CA LEU A 428 -0.54 -7.89 33.51
C LEU A 428 -0.51 -9.39 33.19
N GLY A 429 0.53 -9.85 32.49
CA GLY A 429 0.67 -11.26 32.16
C GLY A 429 1.76 -11.53 31.14
N THR A 430 1.74 -12.75 30.60
CA THR A 430 2.52 -13.14 29.42
C THR A 430 1.78 -12.68 28.17
N GLY A 431 2.46 -11.97 27.27
CA GLY A 431 1.93 -11.65 25.95
C GLY A 431 2.96 -11.99 24.89
N ASP A 432 2.51 -12.13 23.64
CA ASP A 432 3.37 -12.49 22.50
C ASP A 432 3.98 -11.27 21.79
N GLY A 433 3.64 -10.06 22.24
CA GLY A 433 4.18 -8.80 21.74
C GLY A 433 3.71 -8.40 20.34
N ARG A 434 2.74 -9.11 19.74
CA ARG A 434 2.30 -8.84 18.36
C ARG A 434 1.19 -7.81 18.27
N CYS A 435 0.20 -7.91 19.15
CA CYS A 435 -0.95 -7.02 19.20
C CYS A 435 -1.17 -6.46 20.60
N LEU A 436 -1.48 -5.18 20.66
CA LEU A 436 -1.70 -4.42 21.89
C LEU A 436 -2.63 -3.25 21.55
N GLY A 437 -3.64 -2.98 22.38
CA GLY A 437 -4.54 -1.85 22.17
C GLY A 437 -5.38 -1.52 23.40
N PHE A 438 -5.58 -0.22 23.67
CA PHE A 438 -6.54 0.25 24.65
C PHE A 438 -7.93 0.41 24.03
N GLY A 439 -8.97 0.14 24.81
CA GLY A 439 -10.32 0.58 24.53
C GLY A 439 -10.46 2.08 24.77
N GLY A 440 -11.45 2.72 24.14
CA GLY A 440 -11.70 4.17 24.30
C GLY A 440 -12.14 4.61 25.71
N ASP A 441 -12.34 3.66 26.63
CA ASP A 441 -12.70 3.90 28.02
C ASP A 441 -11.49 3.96 28.99
N ASP A 442 -10.27 3.75 28.48
CA ASP A 442 -8.99 3.65 29.22
C ASP A 442 -8.93 2.56 30.32
N ALA A 443 -10.05 1.89 30.59
CA ALA A 443 -10.16 0.81 31.55
C ALA A 443 -9.92 -0.56 30.91
N THR A 444 -9.98 -0.64 29.59
CA THR A 444 -9.90 -1.89 28.83
C THR A 444 -8.61 -1.97 28.04
N LEU A 445 -7.84 -3.05 28.20
CA LEU A 445 -6.65 -3.35 27.41
C LEU A 445 -6.79 -4.73 26.75
N LEU A 446 -6.48 -4.79 25.46
CA LEU A 446 -6.41 -6.01 24.66
C LEU A 446 -4.96 -6.30 24.31
N TYR A 447 -4.51 -7.54 24.51
CA TYR A 447 -3.18 -7.98 24.09
C TYR A 447 -3.15 -9.46 23.69
N GLY A 448 -2.28 -9.82 22.76
CA GLY A 448 -2.06 -11.21 22.35
C GLY A 448 -1.28 -12.01 23.39
N SER A 449 -1.70 -13.24 23.68
CA SER A 449 -1.02 -14.18 24.58
C SER A 449 -1.13 -15.60 24.05
N GLY A 450 -0.01 -16.17 23.58
CA GLY A 450 0.10 -17.62 23.32
C GLY A 450 -0.91 -18.20 22.31
N GLY A 451 -1.34 -17.42 21.33
CA GLY A 451 -2.33 -17.84 20.32
C GLY A 451 -3.78 -17.42 20.64
N ALA A 452 -4.02 -16.75 21.76
CA ALA A 452 -5.32 -16.17 22.11
C ALA A 452 -5.23 -14.64 22.31
N LEU A 453 -6.36 -13.95 22.20
CA LEU A 453 -6.49 -12.54 22.57
C LEU A 453 -6.93 -12.45 24.04
N SER A 454 -6.13 -11.80 24.88
CA SER A 454 -6.45 -11.56 26.28
C SER A 454 -7.07 -10.17 26.45
N LEU A 455 -8.19 -10.12 27.18
CA LEU A 455 -8.87 -8.89 27.58
C LEU A 455 -8.60 -8.64 29.05
N HIS A 456 -7.93 -7.54 29.36
CA HIS A 456 -7.77 -7.05 30.72
C HIS A 456 -8.69 -5.85 30.94
N ARG A 457 -9.52 -5.92 31.98
CA ARG A 457 -10.37 -4.81 32.40
C ARG A 457 -9.97 -4.38 33.81
N SER A 458 -9.60 -3.12 33.97
CA SER A 458 -9.37 -2.55 35.30
C SER A 458 -10.70 -2.42 36.05
N PRO A 459 -10.82 -2.92 37.29
CA PRO A 459 -12.03 -2.77 38.09
C PRO A 459 -12.25 -1.32 38.59
N ALA A 460 -11.23 -0.46 38.52
CA ALA A 460 -11.32 0.93 38.92
C ALA A 460 -11.59 1.83 37.71
N ARG A 461 -12.80 2.40 37.65
CA ARG A 461 -13.10 3.54 36.78
C ARG A 461 -12.21 4.69 37.25
N ALA A 462 -11.23 5.10 36.45
CA ALA A 462 -10.37 6.23 36.79
C ALA A 462 -11.25 7.44 37.14
N PRO A 463 -10.97 8.18 38.23
CA PRO A 463 -11.72 9.38 38.56
C PRO A 463 -11.59 10.38 37.41
N ARG A 464 -12.73 10.79 36.85
CA ARG A 464 -12.77 11.80 35.77
C ARG A 464 -12.09 13.08 36.28
N PRO A 465 -11.01 13.57 35.65
CA PRO A 465 -10.58 14.94 35.90
C PRO A 465 -11.70 15.89 35.44
N ALA A 466 -12.04 16.87 36.28
CA ALA A 466 -13.05 17.85 35.95
C ALA A 466 -12.65 18.59 34.66
N LEU A 467 -13.41 18.38 33.58
CA LEU A 467 -13.29 19.16 32.37
C LEU A 467 -13.53 20.63 32.72
N HIS A 468 -12.48 21.46 32.64
CA HIS A 468 -12.66 22.90 32.50
C HIS A 468 -13.46 23.14 31.22
N ARG A 469 -14.77 23.34 31.35
CA ARG A 469 -15.60 23.85 30.27
C ARG A 469 -15.01 25.19 29.84
N ARG A 470 -14.56 25.29 28.59
CA ARG A 470 -14.44 26.58 27.92
C ARG A 470 -15.83 27.24 27.94
N PRO A 471 -15.97 28.52 28.34
CA PRO A 471 -17.22 29.23 28.13
C PRO A 471 -17.40 29.38 26.62
N GLY A 472 -18.50 28.86 26.07
CA GLY A 472 -18.90 29.16 24.69
C GLY A 472 -19.24 30.64 24.55
N PRO A 473 -19.11 31.23 23.35
CA PRO A 473 -19.66 32.55 23.10
C PRO A 473 -21.19 32.40 23.15
N HIS A 474 -21.88 33.41 23.69
CA HIS A 474 -23.32 33.46 23.98
C HIS A 474 -23.68 33.17 25.45
N ALA A 475 -23.46 34.18 26.29
CA ALA A 475 -24.36 34.49 27.39
C ALA A 475 -25.01 35.86 27.11
N PRO A 476 -26.35 35.99 27.22
CA PRO A 476 -27.03 37.27 27.03
C PRO A 476 -26.77 38.18 28.24
N CYS A 477 -26.47 39.45 27.97
CA CYS A 477 -26.41 40.51 28.97
C CYS A 477 -27.79 40.70 29.62
N SER A 478 -27.97 40.24 30.86
CA SER A 478 -29.03 40.74 31.72
C SER A 478 -28.52 41.99 32.46
N ARG A 479 -29.15 43.13 32.16
CA ARG A 479 -29.03 44.39 32.92
C ARG A 479 -29.29 44.13 34.40
N ALA A 480 -28.37 44.58 35.25
CA ALA A 480 -28.66 44.90 36.63
C ALA A 480 -28.26 46.36 36.87
N HIS A 481 -29.25 47.18 37.17
CA HIS A 481 -29.11 48.58 37.52
C HIS A 481 -28.45 48.73 38.90
N SER A 482 -27.33 49.47 38.92
CA SER A 482 -27.05 50.58 39.83
C SER A 482 -27.56 50.50 41.28
N THR A 483 -26.64 50.37 42.22
CA THR A 483 -26.57 51.28 43.38
C THR A 483 -25.11 51.66 43.66
N ALA A 484 -24.90 52.97 43.76
CA ALA A 484 -23.63 53.62 44.02
C ALA A 484 -23.19 53.44 45.48
N ALA A 485 -21.89 53.27 45.71
CA ALA A 485 -21.24 53.74 46.93
C ALA A 485 -19.75 54.03 46.64
N SER A 486 -19.35 55.21 47.07
CA SER A 486 -18.07 55.88 46.91
C SER A 486 -16.84 55.11 47.42
N MET A 487 -15.68 55.30 46.78
CA MET A 487 -14.49 55.83 47.47
C MET A 487 -13.33 56.19 46.50
N ARG A 488 -13.06 57.50 46.45
CA ARG A 488 -11.79 58.22 46.24
C ARG A 488 -10.69 57.56 45.41
N CYS A 489 -10.53 58.06 44.18
CA CYS A 489 -9.25 58.10 43.47
C CYS A 489 -8.54 59.44 43.73
N SER A 490 -7.30 59.39 44.19
CA SER A 490 -6.33 60.47 44.08
C SER A 490 -5.56 60.31 42.76
N THR A 491 -5.53 61.38 41.96
CA THR A 491 -4.55 61.59 40.88
C THR A 491 -3.53 62.64 41.41
N PRO A 492 -2.30 62.76 40.88
CA PRO A 492 -2.07 63.39 39.56
C PRO A 492 -0.89 62.77 38.75
N THR A 493 -1.08 62.40 37.46
CA THR A 493 -0.69 63.15 36.23
C THR A 493 0.79 62.94 35.79
N PRO A 494 1.26 63.41 34.60
CA PRO A 494 1.54 62.53 33.45
C PRO A 494 2.91 62.85 32.78
N THR A 495 3.25 62.19 31.66
CA THR A 495 4.05 62.72 30.52
C THR A 495 4.03 61.61 29.46
N ALA A 496 3.21 61.68 28.38
CA ALA A 496 3.41 62.44 27.13
C ALA A 496 4.80 62.23 26.55
N SER A 497 4.99 61.41 25.50
CA SER A 497 4.83 61.72 24.07
C SER A 497 6.03 61.01 23.38
N ALA A 498 6.12 60.61 22.10
CA ALA A 498 5.42 60.80 20.84
C ALA A 498 6.03 59.74 19.88
N SER A 499 5.23 58.88 19.24
CA SER A 499 4.82 58.93 17.82
C SER A 499 5.93 58.86 16.75
N SER A 500 5.83 57.83 15.90
CA SER A 500 5.94 57.80 14.41
C SER A 500 6.54 56.45 13.99
N SER A 501 5.85 55.51 13.34
CA SER A 501 5.14 55.48 12.06
C SER A 501 6.07 55.34 10.83
N PHE A 502 5.64 54.42 9.96
CA PHE A 502 5.93 54.27 8.51
C PHE A 502 7.04 53.32 7.99
N ALA A 503 6.51 52.27 7.33
CA ALA A 503 6.77 51.82 5.95
C ALA A 503 7.95 50.90 5.59
N MET A 504 7.56 49.67 5.21
CA MET A 504 7.84 48.98 3.93
C MET A 504 9.10 49.38 3.15
N ASN A 505 9.95 48.38 2.87
CA ASN A 505 10.33 48.13 1.48
C ASN A 505 10.72 46.67 1.21
N ARG A 506 10.19 46.15 0.10
CA ARG A 506 10.67 44.94 -0.58
C ARG A 506 11.96 45.29 -1.33
N ARG A 507 12.88 44.33 -1.45
CA ARG A 507 13.52 44.00 -2.75
C ARG A 507 14.32 42.70 -2.66
N THR A 508 14.19 41.95 -3.74
CA THR A 508 14.78 40.65 -4.08
C THR A 508 16.05 40.84 -4.93
N ARG A 509 16.75 39.70 -5.17
CA ARG A 509 17.89 39.44 -6.09
C ARG A 509 19.25 39.84 -5.51
N SER A 510 20.35 39.10 -5.73
CA SER A 510 20.79 38.17 -6.80
C SER A 510 21.87 37.24 -6.21
N SER A 511 21.85 35.92 -6.43
CA SER A 511 22.63 35.16 -7.43
C SER A 511 24.10 35.57 -7.62
N GLU A 512 25.01 34.62 -7.38
CA GLU A 512 26.24 34.25 -8.15
C GLU A 512 27.12 33.36 -7.23
N HIS A 513 27.30 32.06 -7.49
CA HIS A 513 28.17 31.38 -8.46
C HIS A 513 29.63 31.15 -8.00
N TRP A 514 29.96 29.84 -7.93
CA TRP A 514 31.22 29.13 -8.21
C TRP A 514 32.54 29.49 -7.52
N THR A 515 33.13 28.49 -6.86
CA THR A 515 34.52 27.94 -7.04
C THR A 515 34.64 26.74 -6.07
N GLN A 516 34.72 25.46 -6.44
CA GLN A 516 35.76 24.69 -7.15
C GLN A 516 37.15 24.67 -6.48
N ALA A 517 37.46 23.56 -5.79
CA ALA A 517 38.79 22.99 -5.48
C ALA A 517 38.55 21.51 -5.10
N LYS A 518 38.80 20.46 -5.89
CA LYS A 518 40.03 19.82 -6.45
C LYS A 518 41.02 19.24 -5.42
N ALA A 519 41.37 17.97 -5.67
CA ALA A 519 42.57 17.17 -5.28
C ALA A 519 42.58 16.61 -3.83
N ASN A 520 43.06 15.39 -3.52
CA ASN A 520 43.80 14.32 -4.22
C ASN A 520 43.70 13.03 -3.34
N CYS A 521 43.40 11.86 -3.92
CA CYS A 521 44.30 10.70 -4.18
C CYS A 521 44.78 9.80 -3.02
N ARG A 522 44.80 8.48 -3.35
CA ARG A 522 45.50 7.31 -2.78
C ARG A 522 44.80 6.56 -1.64
N GLU A 523 44.81 5.22 -1.52
CA GLU A 523 45.39 4.11 -2.29
C GLU A 523 44.82 2.79 -1.69
N SER A 524 44.64 1.75 -2.53
CA SER A 524 44.75 0.29 -2.23
C SER A 524 43.85 -0.33 -1.13
N SER A 525 43.32 -1.55 -1.17
CA SER A 525 43.63 -2.81 -1.88
C SER A 525 42.44 -3.77 -1.75
N SER A 526 42.19 -4.55 -2.80
CA SER A 526 41.36 -5.77 -2.91
C SER A 526 41.93 -6.97 -2.12
N PRO A 527 41.48 -8.24 -2.29
CA PRO A 527 40.15 -8.84 -2.55
C PRO A 527 39.85 -10.06 -1.62
N GLU A 528 38.64 -10.63 -1.69
CA GLU A 528 38.28 -12.08 -1.51
C GLU A 528 36.74 -12.15 -1.57
N GLY A 529 36.04 -12.92 -2.43
CA GLY A 529 36.18 -14.34 -2.77
C GLY A 529 34.96 -15.09 -2.19
N LEU A 530 33.81 -15.11 -2.88
CA LEU A 530 33.17 -16.29 -3.51
C LEU A 530 32.71 -17.44 -2.57
N PHE A 531 31.40 -17.76 -2.65
CA PHE A 531 30.75 -19.10 -2.77
C PHE A 531 29.55 -19.45 -1.86
N CYS A 532 28.53 -20.03 -2.53
CA CYS A 532 27.63 -21.13 -2.14
C CYS A 532 26.41 -20.91 -1.22
N ALA A 533 25.22 -20.96 -1.83
CA ALA A 533 24.08 -21.75 -1.35
C ALA A 533 24.42 -23.27 -1.39
N PRO A 534 23.60 -24.27 -0.94
CA PRO A 534 22.19 -24.25 -0.47
C PRO A 534 21.89 -25.18 0.74
N LYS A 535 20.63 -25.21 1.21
CA LYS A 535 19.76 -26.41 1.40
C LYS A 535 18.76 -26.28 2.56
N CYS A 536 17.48 -26.45 2.22
CA CYS A 536 16.44 -26.96 3.11
C CYS A 536 16.78 -28.37 3.63
N PRO A 537 16.11 -28.80 4.71
CA PRO A 537 15.08 -29.80 4.50
C PRO A 537 13.80 -29.53 5.30
N LYS A 538 12.66 -29.86 4.68
CA LYS A 538 11.42 -30.19 5.37
C LYS A 538 11.43 -31.69 5.66
N HIS A 539 11.09 -32.05 6.88
CA HIS A 539 10.13 -33.11 7.17
C HIS A 539 9.28 -32.68 8.35
#